data_AF-A0A6S7JK81-F1
#
_entry.id   AF-A0A6S7JK81-F1
#
_cell.length_a   1.000
_cell.length_b   1.000
_cell.length_c   1.000
_cell.angle_alpha   90.00
_cell.angle_beta   90.00
_cell.angle_gamma   90.00
#
_symmetry.space_group_name_H-M   'P 1'
#
loop_
_entity.id
_entity.type
_entity.pdbx_description
1 polymer ?
#
loop_
_entity_poly.entity_id
_entity_poly.type
_entity_poly.pdbx_seq_one_letter_code
_entity_poly.pdbx_strand_id
1 'polypeptide(L)'
;MNQMNAHKRPTFLVAHRYRCHGLLDRETFLGFKKTYEEVMETIATKKLDVDQDELWRYVRSLFDFDDFADCVPINAANLSIVFHPVQECMNAMASQWNRDISIQKRHAPFVYTIEAARALIASQLNAAPEDIAILRNGSDPNAVINNGLDYKHGDNIVLFDQNHPTNTADTAFAIRKLRFPHINCRTVSLTDPPSKQTIIDAFLEKVDKNTRLVSFSEVSANFRY
;
A
#
# COMPACT_ATOMS: atom_id res chain seq x y z
N MET A 1 12.11 25.52 6.61
CA MET A 1 11.87 24.14 6.13
C MET A 1 12.29 24.09 4.67
N ASN A 2 13.40 23.42 4.35
CA ASN A 2 13.99 23.44 2.99
C ASN A 2 12.92 23.06 1.95
N GLN A 3 12.58 23.99 1.06
CA GLN A 3 11.85 23.66 -0.17
C GLN A 3 12.74 22.72 -0.97
N MET A 4 12.53 21.41 -0.83
CA MET A 4 13.13 20.45 -1.75
C MET A 4 12.72 20.87 -3.15
N ASN A 5 13.71 21.27 -3.96
CA ASN A 5 13.56 21.51 -5.39
C ASN A 5 12.69 20.39 -5.99
N ALA A 6 11.64 20.75 -6.73
CA ALA A 6 10.70 19.81 -7.35
C ALA A 6 11.43 18.64 -8.05
N HIS A 7 12.56 18.91 -8.71
CA HIS A 7 13.31 17.89 -9.44
C HIS A 7 14.13 16.94 -8.56
N LYS A 8 14.30 17.26 -7.28
CA LYS A 8 14.95 16.37 -6.29
C LYS A 8 13.94 15.46 -5.59
N ARG A 9 12.64 15.62 -5.83
CA ARG A 9 11.63 14.78 -5.22
C ARG A 9 11.59 13.40 -5.88
N PRO A 10 11.31 12.34 -5.10
CA PRO A 10 11.13 10.97 -5.57
C PRO A 10 10.39 10.83 -6.91
N THR A 11 9.20 11.41 -7.02
CA THR A 11 8.32 11.26 -8.19
C THR A 11 9.00 11.73 -9.48
N PHE A 12 9.66 12.89 -9.44
CA PHE A 12 10.36 13.43 -10.60
C PHE A 12 11.58 12.57 -10.97
N LEU A 13 12.36 12.14 -9.97
CA LEU A 13 13.54 11.31 -10.19
C LEU A 13 13.20 9.97 -10.85
N VAL A 14 12.06 9.37 -10.48
CA VAL A 14 11.57 8.13 -11.11
C VAL A 14 11.19 8.37 -12.56
N ALA A 15 10.37 9.39 -12.86
CA ALA A 15 9.99 9.71 -14.23
C ALA A 15 11.20 10.05 -15.11
N HIS A 16 12.18 10.78 -14.55
CA HIS A 16 13.43 11.08 -15.23
C HIS A 16 14.25 9.81 -15.51
N ARG A 17 14.35 8.89 -14.54
CA ARG A 17 15.00 7.57 -14.73
C ARG A 17 14.32 6.78 -15.85
N TYR A 18 12.99 6.74 -15.89
CA TYR A 18 12.25 6.06 -16.96
C TYR A 18 12.56 6.66 -18.34
N ARG A 19 12.64 7.99 -18.44
CA ARG A 19 13.07 8.66 -19.67
C ARG A 19 14.51 8.31 -20.05
N CYS A 20 15.44 8.28 -19.10
CA CYS A 20 16.84 7.91 -19.35
C CYS A 20 17.00 6.47 -19.88
N HIS A 21 16.10 5.57 -19.48
CA HIS A 21 16.10 4.17 -19.94
C HIS A 21 15.15 3.92 -21.14
N GLY A 22 14.59 4.96 -21.76
CA GLY A 22 13.74 4.83 -22.95
C GLY A 22 12.40 4.11 -22.69
N LEU A 23 11.92 4.18 -21.44
CA LEU A 23 10.62 3.65 -21.00
C LEU A 23 9.50 4.68 -21.15
N LEU A 24 9.86 5.96 -21.09
CA LEU A 24 9.01 7.11 -21.37
C LEU A 24 9.61 7.85 -22.57
N ASP A 25 8.80 8.11 -23.60
CA ASP A 25 9.24 8.94 -24.71
C ASP A 25 9.41 10.42 -24.27
N ARG A 26 10.03 11.21 -25.15
CA ARG A 26 10.36 12.61 -24.84
C ARG A 26 9.11 13.47 -24.66
N GLU A 27 8.09 13.28 -25.47
CA GLU A 27 6.88 14.10 -25.44
C GLU A 27 6.13 13.87 -24.14
N THR A 28 5.88 12.60 -23.80
CA THR A 28 5.23 12.21 -22.56
C THR A 28 6.01 12.69 -21.32
N PHE A 29 7.35 12.57 -21.33
CA PHE A 29 8.17 13.06 -20.20
C PHE A 29 8.10 14.59 -20.05
N LEU A 30 8.14 15.35 -21.14
CA LEU A 30 8.05 16.81 -21.09
C LEU A 30 6.67 17.26 -20.60
N GLY A 31 5.60 16.59 -21.05
CA GLY A 31 4.24 16.79 -20.54
C GLY A 31 4.17 16.56 -19.04
N PHE A 32 4.63 15.39 -18.58
CA PHE A 32 4.72 15.07 -17.14
C PHE A 32 5.51 16.13 -16.36
N LYS A 33 6.69 16.52 -16.83
CA LYS A 33 7.54 17.51 -16.15
C LYS A 33 6.80 18.82 -15.94
N LYS A 34 6.15 19.33 -16.98
CA LYS A 34 5.38 20.58 -16.92
C LYS A 34 4.26 20.48 -15.88
N THR A 35 3.40 19.46 -16.00
CA THR A 35 2.30 19.24 -15.05
C THR A 35 2.81 19.06 -13.63
N TYR A 36 3.91 18.34 -13.44
CA TYR A 36 4.51 18.13 -12.13
C TYR A 36 5.01 19.43 -11.50
N GLU A 37 5.69 20.28 -12.26
CA GLU A 37 6.16 21.60 -11.80
C GLU A 37 4.97 22.48 -11.40
N GLU A 38 3.92 22.55 -12.24
CA GLU A 38 2.69 23.31 -11.97
C GLU A 38 1.99 22.82 -10.69
N VAL A 39 1.86 21.50 -10.50
CA VAL A 39 1.27 20.91 -9.30
C VAL A 39 2.09 21.25 -8.06
N MET A 40 3.41 21.12 -8.15
CA MET A 40 4.29 21.36 -7.02
C MET A 40 4.33 22.83 -6.61
N GLU A 41 4.34 23.75 -7.57
CA GLU A 41 4.27 25.19 -7.34
C GLU A 41 2.92 25.59 -6.72
N THR A 42 1.82 25.05 -7.25
CA THR A 42 0.47 25.32 -6.73
C THR A 42 0.34 24.84 -5.28
N ILE A 43 0.78 23.60 -4.98
CA ILE A 43 0.76 23.07 -3.61
C ILE A 43 1.66 23.91 -2.70
N ALA A 44 2.87 24.27 -3.13
CA ALA A 44 3.79 25.05 -2.32
C ALA A 44 3.22 26.44 -1.98
N THR A 45 2.59 27.10 -2.95
CA THR A 45 1.95 28.41 -2.78
C THR A 45 0.74 28.31 -1.84
N LYS A 46 -0.20 27.39 -2.11
CA LYS A 46 -1.43 27.27 -1.32
C LYS A 46 -1.17 26.77 0.11
N LYS A 47 -0.11 25.99 0.33
CA LYS A 47 0.27 25.52 1.67
C LYS A 47 0.69 26.66 2.60
N LEU A 48 1.11 27.81 2.07
CA LEU A 48 1.48 28.98 2.88
C LEU A 48 0.26 29.78 3.36
N ASP A 49 -0.94 29.47 2.88
CA ASP A 49 -2.16 30.12 3.32
C ASP A 49 -2.53 29.71 4.76
N VAL A 50 -3.13 30.63 5.51
CA VAL A 50 -3.63 30.38 6.86
C VAL A 50 -4.84 29.43 6.79
N ASP A 51 -5.63 29.55 5.72
CA ASP A 51 -6.75 28.66 5.41
C ASP A 51 -6.35 27.63 4.33
N GLN A 52 -6.34 26.35 4.69
CA GLN A 52 -5.91 25.27 3.80
C GLN A 52 -7.06 24.76 2.91
N ASP A 53 -8.26 25.34 2.97
CA ASP A 53 -9.42 24.92 2.17
C ASP A 53 -9.12 24.97 0.66
N GLU A 54 -8.46 26.02 0.18
CA GLU A 54 -8.07 26.10 -1.23
C GLU A 54 -7.05 25.04 -1.62
N LEU A 55 -6.13 24.68 -0.72
CA LEU A 55 -5.19 23.59 -0.95
C LEU A 55 -5.94 22.27 -1.13
N TRP A 56 -6.89 21.97 -0.25
CA TRP A 56 -7.62 20.71 -0.31
C TRP A 56 -8.59 20.64 -1.50
N ARG A 57 -9.21 21.76 -1.89
CA ARG A 57 -9.97 21.86 -3.14
C ARG A 57 -9.10 21.59 -4.36
N TYR A 58 -7.88 22.11 -4.37
CA TYR A 58 -6.92 21.81 -5.43
C TYR A 58 -6.47 20.35 -5.42
N VAL A 59 -6.14 19.78 -4.26
CA VAL A 59 -5.78 18.34 -4.16
C VAL A 59 -6.94 17.47 -4.63
N ARG A 60 -8.18 17.81 -4.27
CA ARG A 60 -9.41 17.15 -4.74
C ARG A 60 -9.58 17.23 -6.26
N SER A 61 -9.15 18.30 -6.92
CA SER A 61 -9.22 18.42 -8.38
C SER A 61 -8.15 17.60 -9.11
N LEU A 62 -7.18 17.00 -8.41
CA LEU A 62 -6.19 16.09 -9.02
C LEU A 62 -6.72 14.66 -9.22
N PHE A 63 -7.98 14.43 -8.89
CA PHE A 63 -8.65 13.15 -8.95
C PHE A 63 -9.87 13.21 -9.89
N ASP A 64 -10.13 12.11 -10.60
CA ASP A 64 -11.25 11.99 -11.56
C ASP A 64 -12.58 11.68 -10.86
N PHE A 65 -13.00 12.55 -9.94
CA PHE A 65 -14.35 12.42 -9.38
C PHE A 65 -15.38 12.88 -10.41
N ASP A 66 -16.46 12.11 -10.51
CA ASP A 66 -17.64 12.55 -11.23
C ASP A 66 -18.41 13.55 -10.36
N ASP A 67 -18.16 14.85 -10.56
CA ASP A 67 -18.86 15.92 -9.86
C ASP A 67 -20.34 16.03 -10.27
N PHE A 68 -20.79 15.26 -11.27
CA PHE A 68 -22.20 15.11 -11.65
C PHE A 68 -22.88 13.89 -11.01
N ALA A 69 -22.13 13.01 -10.34
CA ALA A 69 -22.73 11.93 -9.62
C ALA A 69 -23.47 12.47 -8.38
N ASP A 70 -24.70 11.99 -8.16
CA ASP A 70 -25.50 12.32 -6.96
C ASP A 70 -24.95 11.66 -5.67
N CYS A 71 -23.68 11.23 -5.66
CA CYS A 71 -23.05 10.55 -4.54
C CYS A 71 -21.71 11.16 -4.16
N VAL A 72 -21.50 11.33 -2.86
CA VAL A 72 -20.21 11.77 -2.31
C VAL A 72 -19.42 10.53 -1.87
N PRO A 73 -18.22 10.31 -2.39
CA PRO A 73 -17.40 9.17 -2.01
C PRO A 73 -16.83 9.37 -0.60
N ILE A 74 -17.36 8.60 0.36
CA ILE A 74 -16.97 8.64 1.77
C ILE A 74 -16.20 7.40 2.25
N ASN A 75 -15.93 6.43 1.37
CA ASN A 75 -15.32 5.14 1.71
C ASN A 75 -14.02 4.86 0.94
N ALA A 76 -13.04 5.75 1.10
CA ALA A 76 -11.70 5.57 0.53
C ALA A 76 -10.96 4.35 1.10
N ALA A 77 -11.39 3.84 2.27
CA ALA A 77 -10.83 2.66 2.92
C ALA A 77 -11.13 1.35 2.16
N ASN A 78 -12.25 1.26 1.44
CA ASN A 78 -12.56 0.09 0.62
C ASN A 78 -11.76 0.09 -0.69
N LEU A 79 -11.83 1.19 -1.44
CA LEU A 79 -11.04 1.39 -2.64
C LEU A 79 -10.78 2.88 -2.81
N SER A 80 -9.51 3.25 -2.75
CA SER A 80 -9.10 4.62 -3.06
C SER A 80 -8.98 4.79 -4.57
N ILE A 81 -9.34 5.98 -5.03
CA ILE A 81 -9.11 6.39 -6.41
C ILE A 81 -7.65 6.85 -6.60
N VAL A 82 -7.18 6.78 -7.83
CA VAL A 82 -5.84 7.18 -8.22
C VAL A 82 -5.84 8.64 -8.68
N PHE A 83 -4.72 9.34 -8.48
CA PHE A 83 -4.51 10.66 -9.07
C PHE A 83 -4.56 10.58 -10.60
N HIS A 84 -5.27 11.51 -11.24
CA HIS A 84 -5.45 11.53 -12.69
C HIS A 84 -4.12 11.43 -13.48
N PRO A 85 -3.08 12.23 -13.17
CA PRO A 85 -1.80 12.13 -13.90
C PRO A 85 -1.10 10.77 -13.76
N VAL A 86 -1.33 10.06 -12.65
CA VAL A 86 -0.79 8.71 -12.45
C VAL A 86 -1.55 7.72 -13.34
N GLN A 87 -2.88 7.83 -13.41
CA GLN A 87 -3.72 7.00 -14.29
C GLN A 87 -3.36 7.19 -15.77
N GLU A 88 -3.18 8.43 -16.23
CA GLU A 88 -2.74 8.71 -17.60
C GLU A 88 -1.38 8.08 -17.91
N CYS A 89 -0.42 8.20 -17.00
CA CYS A 89 0.91 7.59 -17.14
C CYS A 89 0.82 6.06 -17.22
N MET A 90 0.02 5.42 -16.36
CA MET A 90 -0.22 3.97 -16.41
C MET A 90 -0.84 3.54 -17.74
N ASN A 91 -1.82 4.28 -18.25
CA ASN A 91 -2.47 4.00 -19.54
C ASN A 91 -1.52 4.16 -20.72
N ALA A 92 -0.68 5.20 -20.71
CA ALA A 92 0.35 5.42 -21.72
C ALA A 92 1.38 4.28 -21.73
N MET A 93 1.90 3.90 -20.56
CA MET A 93 2.84 2.77 -20.44
C MET A 93 2.23 1.46 -20.95
N ALA A 94 0.99 1.14 -20.56
CA ALA A 94 0.29 -0.04 -21.03
C ALA A 94 0.12 -0.04 -22.57
N SER A 95 -0.26 1.10 -23.14
CA SER A 95 -0.40 1.26 -24.59
C SER A 95 0.93 1.10 -25.33
N GLN A 96 2.03 1.60 -24.76
CA GLN A 96 3.37 1.46 -25.33
C GLN A 96 3.85 0.01 -25.30
N TRP A 97 3.61 -0.73 -24.20
CA TRP A 97 3.94 -2.15 -24.13
C TRP A 97 3.18 -3.00 -25.15
N ASN A 98 1.92 -2.66 -25.44
CA ASN A 98 1.15 -3.36 -26.46
C ASN A 98 1.73 -3.18 -27.88
N ARG A 99 2.50 -2.12 -28.14
CA ARG A 99 3.14 -1.88 -29.44
C ARG A 99 4.43 -2.69 -29.62
N ASP A 100 5.08 -3.11 -28.53
CA ASP A 100 6.35 -3.83 -28.56
C ASP A 100 6.49 -4.79 -27.37
N ILE A 101 6.23 -6.08 -27.64
CA ILE A 101 6.31 -7.16 -26.65
C ILE A 101 7.71 -7.81 -26.58
N SER A 102 8.75 -7.18 -27.15
CA SER A 102 10.12 -7.69 -27.07
C SER A 102 10.57 -7.84 -25.61
N ILE A 103 11.44 -8.82 -25.35
CA ILE A 103 11.90 -9.10 -23.99
C ILE A 103 12.68 -7.92 -23.40
N GLN A 104 13.38 -7.15 -24.25
CA GLN A 104 14.13 -5.96 -23.85
C GLN A 104 13.19 -4.85 -23.35
N LYS A 105 12.06 -4.64 -24.05
CA LYS A 105 11.03 -3.67 -23.65
C LYS A 105 10.16 -4.15 -22.50
N ARG A 106 10.16 -5.44 -22.16
CA ARG A 106 9.48 -5.98 -20.97
C ARG A 106 10.38 -6.01 -19.74
N HIS A 107 11.61 -6.50 -19.84
CA HIS A 107 12.44 -6.73 -18.65
C HIS A 107 12.86 -5.42 -17.96
N ALA A 108 13.39 -4.47 -18.72
CA ALA A 108 13.88 -3.20 -18.19
C ALA A 108 12.81 -2.40 -17.40
N PRO A 109 11.60 -2.14 -17.93
CA PRO A 109 10.61 -1.39 -17.17
C PRO A 109 10.13 -2.10 -15.92
N PHE A 110 9.96 -3.42 -15.93
CA PHE A 110 9.54 -4.14 -14.72
C PHE A 110 10.62 -4.06 -13.62
N VAL A 111 11.88 -4.32 -13.96
CA VAL A 111 12.98 -4.25 -12.98
C VAL A 111 13.13 -2.83 -12.44
N TYR A 112 13.22 -1.82 -13.31
CA TYR A 112 13.44 -0.44 -12.87
C TYR A 112 12.24 0.14 -12.10
N THR A 113 11.01 -0.20 -12.51
CA THR A 113 9.80 0.25 -11.80
C THR A 113 9.70 -0.38 -10.43
N ILE A 114 9.92 -1.69 -10.34
CA ILE A 114 9.86 -2.41 -9.07
C ILE A 114 10.99 -1.94 -8.14
N GLU A 115 12.21 -1.76 -8.63
CA GLU A 115 13.32 -1.22 -7.85
C GLU A 115 13.04 0.20 -7.32
N ALA A 116 12.55 1.08 -8.18
CA ALA A 116 12.20 2.45 -7.80
C ALA A 116 11.08 2.44 -6.76
N ALA A 117 9.99 1.70 -7.00
CA ALA A 117 8.90 1.58 -6.04
C ALA A 117 9.38 1.02 -4.70
N ARG A 118 10.19 -0.05 -4.71
CA ARG A 118 10.75 -0.68 -3.51
C ARG A 118 11.59 0.30 -2.70
N ALA A 119 12.50 1.04 -3.34
CA ALA A 119 13.34 2.02 -2.66
C ALA A 119 12.53 3.17 -2.03
N LEU A 120 11.49 3.64 -2.72
CA LEU A 120 10.64 4.71 -2.21
C LEU A 120 9.76 4.25 -1.04
N ILE A 121 9.15 3.07 -1.16
CA ILE A 121 8.36 2.46 -0.08
C ILE A 121 9.24 2.22 1.14
N ALA A 122 10.43 1.63 0.95
CA ALA A 122 11.38 1.38 2.02
C ALA A 122 11.78 2.67 2.76
N SER A 123 12.07 3.74 2.00
CA SER A 123 12.36 5.06 2.59
C SER A 123 11.20 5.63 3.40
N GLN A 124 9.95 5.42 2.97
CA GLN A 124 8.77 5.91 3.68
C GLN A 124 8.50 5.11 4.96
N LEU A 125 8.79 3.81 4.94
CA LEU A 125 8.62 2.90 6.07
C LEU A 125 9.85 2.85 6.99
N ASN A 126 10.92 3.58 6.67
CA ASN A 126 12.22 3.52 7.36
C ASN A 126 12.77 2.07 7.46
N ALA A 127 12.71 1.35 6.34
CA ALA A 127 13.19 -0.03 6.19
C ALA A 127 14.27 -0.13 5.11
N ALA A 128 14.98 -1.27 5.03
CA ALA A 128 15.87 -1.55 3.92
C ALA A 128 15.06 -1.99 2.68
N PRO A 129 15.46 -1.61 1.46
CA PRO A 129 14.75 -2.05 0.25
C PRO A 129 14.60 -3.57 0.16
N GLU A 130 15.64 -4.33 0.50
CA GLU A 130 15.65 -5.79 0.52
C GLU A 130 14.61 -6.43 1.45
N ASP A 131 14.09 -5.70 2.43
CA ASP A 131 13.03 -6.16 3.34
C ASP A 131 11.62 -5.97 2.76
N ILE A 132 11.49 -5.31 1.59
CA ILE A 132 10.19 -4.98 0.98
C ILE A 132 9.85 -5.94 -0.16
N ALA A 133 8.85 -6.78 0.10
CA ALA A 133 8.15 -7.55 -0.92
C ALA A 133 6.92 -6.78 -1.44
N ILE A 134 6.76 -6.71 -2.76
CA ILE A 134 5.58 -6.11 -3.42
C ILE A 134 4.65 -7.24 -3.87
N LEU A 135 3.43 -7.26 -3.35
CA LEU A 135 2.41 -8.27 -3.65
C LEU A 135 1.16 -7.64 -4.28
N ARG A 136 0.18 -8.47 -4.66
CA ARG A 136 -0.95 -8.03 -5.49
C ARG A 136 -1.96 -7.11 -4.78
N ASN A 137 -2.14 -7.28 -3.47
CA ASN A 137 -3.12 -6.54 -2.65
C ASN A 137 -2.87 -6.81 -1.15
N GLY A 138 -3.69 -6.26 -0.24
CA GLY A 138 -3.54 -6.46 1.21
C GLY A 138 -3.87 -7.88 1.73
N SER A 139 -4.58 -8.71 0.96
CA SER A 139 -4.88 -10.10 1.35
C SER A 139 -3.77 -11.08 0.98
N ASP A 140 -3.05 -10.81 -0.11
CA ASP A 140 -1.99 -11.68 -0.62
C ASP A 140 -0.84 -11.89 0.39
N PRO A 141 -0.33 -10.86 1.10
CA PRO A 141 0.66 -11.02 2.17
C PRO A 141 0.18 -11.94 3.29
N ASN A 142 -1.07 -11.80 3.73
CA ASN A 142 -1.62 -12.67 4.78
C ASN A 142 -1.64 -14.13 4.33
N ALA A 143 -2.01 -14.39 3.07
CA ALA A 143 -2.00 -15.73 2.50
C ALA A 143 -0.58 -16.30 2.39
N VAL A 144 0.42 -15.47 2.03
CA VAL A 144 1.84 -15.87 1.99
C VAL A 144 2.34 -16.24 3.38
N ILE A 145 2.05 -15.45 4.41
CA ILE A 145 2.46 -15.76 5.79
C ILE A 145 1.74 -17.01 6.32
N ASN A 146 0.42 -17.10 6.15
CA ASN A 146 -0.38 -18.24 6.61
C ASN A 146 0.10 -19.57 5.99
N ASN A 147 0.36 -19.59 4.67
CA ASN A 147 0.74 -20.81 3.97
C ASN A 147 2.25 -21.09 3.98
N GLY A 148 3.07 -20.05 4.12
CA GLY A 148 4.54 -20.14 4.06
C GLY A 148 5.21 -20.49 5.39
N LEU A 149 4.50 -20.37 6.51
CA LEU A 149 5.00 -20.82 7.80
C LEU A 149 4.76 -22.32 8.02
N ASP A 150 5.82 -23.01 8.39
CA ASP A 150 5.77 -24.39 8.87
C ASP A 150 5.36 -24.43 10.35
N TYR A 151 4.38 -25.28 10.65
CA TYR A 151 3.88 -25.50 12.01
C TYR A 151 4.15 -26.92 12.47
N LYS A 152 4.72 -27.04 13.66
CA LYS A 152 4.96 -28.32 14.34
C LYS A 152 3.80 -28.66 15.26
N HIS A 153 3.71 -29.93 15.63
CA HIS A 153 2.73 -30.37 16.62
C HIS A 153 2.93 -29.63 17.95
N GLY A 154 1.86 -29.03 18.46
CA GLY A 154 1.88 -28.24 19.69
C GLY A 154 2.07 -26.73 19.49
N ASP A 155 2.44 -26.29 18.29
CA ASP A 155 2.52 -24.86 17.98
C ASP A 155 1.14 -24.20 18.10
N ASN A 156 1.12 -22.96 18.61
CA ASN A 156 -0.07 -22.13 18.62
C ASN A 156 0.14 -20.77 17.95
N ILE A 157 -0.97 -20.18 17.55
CA ILE A 157 -1.05 -18.92 16.82
C ILE A 157 -1.99 -18.01 17.59
N VAL A 158 -1.54 -16.81 17.92
CA VAL A 158 -2.36 -15.78 18.56
C VAL A 158 -2.87 -14.83 17.49
N LEU A 159 -4.19 -14.68 17.38
CA LEU A 159 -4.87 -13.92 16.34
C LEU A 159 -5.84 -12.94 16.96
N PHE A 160 -5.90 -11.72 16.42
CA PHE A 160 -6.91 -10.74 16.80
C PHE A 160 -8.22 -10.99 16.05
N ASP A 161 -9.36 -10.98 16.76
CA ASP A 161 -10.68 -11.22 16.16
C ASP A 161 -11.14 -10.12 15.20
N GLN A 162 -10.59 -8.92 15.30
CA GLN A 162 -10.88 -7.82 14.37
C GLN A 162 -9.85 -7.70 13.22
N ASN A 163 -9.02 -8.71 13.01
CA ASN A 163 -8.22 -8.77 11.78
C ASN A 163 -9.11 -8.88 10.54
N HIS A 164 -8.58 -8.48 9.38
CA HIS A 164 -9.24 -8.76 8.10
C HIS A 164 -9.48 -10.28 7.95
N PRO A 165 -10.58 -10.76 7.32
CA PRO A 165 -10.91 -12.20 7.25
C PRO A 165 -9.79 -13.09 6.69
N THR A 166 -8.90 -12.55 5.87
CA THR A 166 -7.71 -13.29 5.38
C THR A 166 -6.62 -13.50 6.43
N ASN A 167 -6.83 -13.04 7.66
CA ASN A 167 -5.89 -13.10 8.80
C ASN A 167 -6.61 -13.38 10.14
N THR A 168 -7.71 -14.15 10.13
CA THR A 168 -8.47 -14.55 11.33
C THR A 168 -8.45 -16.06 11.56
N ALA A 169 -8.78 -16.46 12.79
CA ALA A 169 -8.92 -17.87 13.18
C ALA A 169 -10.02 -18.58 12.39
N ASP A 170 -11.17 -17.92 12.24
CA ASP A 170 -12.41 -18.55 11.76
C ASP A 170 -12.51 -18.65 10.24
N THR A 171 -11.67 -17.91 9.51
CA THR A 171 -11.64 -17.93 8.03
C THR A 171 -10.31 -18.47 7.53
N ALA A 172 -9.25 -17.66 7.57
CA ALA A 172 -7.97 -18.02 6.95
C ALA A 172 -7.31 -19.24 7.61
N PHE A 173 -7.27 -19.26 8.95
CA PHE A 173 -6.65 -20.37 9.68
C PHE A 173 -7.55 -21.59 9.80
N ALA A 174 -8.88 -21.43 9.72
CA ALA A 174 -9.81 -22.56 9.58
C ALA A 174 -9.52 -23.35 8.29
N ILE A 175 -9.31 -22.66 7.17
CA ILE A 175 -8.90 -23.30 5.90
C ILE A 175 -7.53 -23.99 6.04
N ARG A 176 -6.57 -23.35 6.72
CA ARG A 176 -5.23 -23.92 6.96
C ARG A 176 -5.31 -25.22 7.78
N LYS A 177 -6.17 -25.27 8.80
CA LYS A 177 -6.38 -26.46 9.65
C LYS A 177 -6.92 -27.67 8.90
N LEU A 178 -7.61 -27.50 7.76
CA LEU A 178 -8.02 -28.62 6.91
C LEU A 178 -6.83 -29.44 6.38
N ARG A 179 -5.65 -28.82 6.25
CA ARG A 179 -4.41 -29.49 5.84
C ARG A 179 -3.45 -29.75 7.01
N PHE A 180 -3.53 -28.93 8.06
CA PHE A 180 -2.67 -28.98 9.24
C PHE A 180 -3.53 -28.96 10.51
N PRO A 181 -4.22 -30.06 10.84
CA PRO A 181 -5.22 -30.09 11.91
C PRO A 181 -4.63 -29.88 13.31
N HIS A 182 -3.31 -30.03 13.47
CA HIS A 182 -2.61 -29.82 14.73
C HIS A 182 -2.33 -28.34 15.07
N ILE A 183 -2.63 -27.41 14.16
CA ILE A 183 -2.48 -25.97 14.45
C ILE A 183 -3.50 -25.55 15.50
N ASN A 184 -3.02 -24.94 16.59
CA ASN A 184 -3.88 -24.35 17.60
C ASN A 184 -4.01 -22.83 17.38
N CYS A 185 -5.22 -22.29 17.38
CA CYS A 185 -5.47 -20.85 17.24
C CYS A 185 -6.06 -20.32 18.54
N ARG A 186 -5.49 -19.22 19.05
CA ARG A 186 -5.92 -18.50 20.24
C ARG A 186 -6.36 -17.12 19.80
N THR A 187 -7.63 -16.82 20.02
CA THR A 187 -8.21 -15.55 19.63
C THR A 187 -8.11 -14.54 20.77
N VAL A 188 -7.67 -13.33 20.44
CA VAL A 188 -7.72 -12.15 21.31
C VAL A 188 -8.95 -11.34 20.91
N SER A 189 -9.76 -10.98 21.89
CA SER A 189 -10.93 -10.12 21.74
C SER A 189 -10.80 -8.93 22.66
N LEU A 190 -11.10 -7.74 22.16
CA LEU A 190 -11.05 -6.48 22.91
C LEU A 190 -12.44 -5.86 22.97
N THR A 191 -12.86 -5.40 24.14
CA THR A 191 -14.14 -4.70 24.39
C THR A 191 -13.89 -3.24 24.76
N ASP A 192 -14.78 -2.32 24.31
CA ASP A 192 -14.67 -0.85 24.46
C ASP A 192 -13.35 -0.28 23.92
N PRO A 193 -13.16 1.04 23.70
CA PRO A 193 -11.83 1.54 23.35
C PRO A 193 -10.86 1.18 24.48
N PRO A 194 -9.96 0.20 24.27
CA PRO A 194 -9.17 -0.35 25.37
C PRO A 194 -7.97 0.55 25.65
N SER A 195 -7.52 0.57 26.90
CA SER A 195 -6.24 1.22 27.20
C SER A 195 -5.10 0.48 26.50
N LYS A 196 -3.99 1.17 26.22
CA LYS A 196 -2.79 0.54 25.64
C LYS A 196 -2.33 -0.68 26.44
N GLN A 197 -2.36 -0.57 27.77
CA GLN A 197 -1.95 -1.67 28.64
C GLN A 197 -2.92 -2.85 28.54
N THR A 198 -4.23 -2.57 28.49
CA THR A 198 -5.26 -3.61 28.31
C THR A 198 -5.06 -4.39 27.00
N ILE A 199 -4.68 -3.70 25.91
CA ILE A 199 -4.35 -4.36 24.64
C ILE A 199 -3.15 -5.30 24.85
N ILE A 200 -2.05 -4.77 25.40
CA ILE A 200 -0.82 -5.54 25.61
C ILE A 200 -1.09 -6.78 26.46
N ASP A 201 -1.77 -6.62 27.60
CA ASP A 201 -2.07 -7.70 28.54
C ASP A 201 -2.93 -8.79 27.87
N ALA A 202 -3.92 -8.41 27.07
CA ALA A 202 -4.79 -9.35 26.37
C ALA A 202 -4.02 -10.22 25.35
N PHE A 203 -3.04 -9.65 24.66
CA PHE A 203 -2.16 -10.44 23.78
C PHE A 203 -1.20 -11.32 24.57
N LEU A 204 -0.54 -10.76 25.59
CA LEU A 204 0.44 -11.49 26.41
C LEU A 204 -0.18 -12.69 27.13
N GLU A 205 -1.43 -12.60 27.59
CA GLU A 205 -2.17 -13.72 28.20
C GLU A 205 -2.29 -14.94 27.26
N LYS A 206 -2.33 -14.70 25.94
CA LYS A 206 -2.46 -15.77 24.94
C LYS A 206 -1.12 -16.29 24.42
N VAL A 207 -0.03 -15.58 24.68
CA VAL A 207 1.33 -15.96 24.25
C VAL A 207 1.97 -16.92 25.26
N ASP A 208 2.57 -17.99 24.77
CA ASP A 208 3.39 -18.91 25.56
C ASP A 208 4.62 -19.40 24.79
N LYS A 209 5.38 -20.33 25.39
CA LYS A 209 6.59 -20.92 24.80
C LYS A 209 6.39 -21.66 23.47
N ASN A 210 5.14 -22.02 23.14
CA ASN A 210 4.77 -22.71 21.90
C ASN A 210 4.13 -21.74 20.88
N THR A 211 4.01 -20.45 21.20
CA THR A 211 3.47 -19.46 20.27
C THR A 211 4.45 -19.23 19.13
N ARG A 212 4.02 -19.59 17.91
CA ARG A 212 4.82 -19.47 16.70
C ARG A 212 4.57 -18.17 15.93
N LEU A 213 3.36 -17.64 16.02
CA LEU A 213 2.93 -16.43 15.32
C LEU A 213 1.95 -15.66 16.19
N VAL A 214 2.15 -14.35 16.27
CA VAL A 214 1.18 -13.37 16.78
C VAL A 214 0.82 -12.46 15.62
N SER A 215 -0.46 -12.29 15.33
CA SER A 215 -0.91 -11.49 14.19
C SER A 215 -2.06 -10.57 14.58
N PHE A 216 -1.89 -9.28 14.31
CA PHE A 216 -2.84 -8.22 14.62
C PHE A 216 -2.77 -7.11 13.56
N SER A 217 -3.89 -6.46 13.27
CA SER A 217 -3.95 -5.28 12.41
C SER A 217 -3.56 -4.02 13.20
N GLU A 218 -2.76 -3.15 12.59
CA GLU A 218 -2.47 -1.81 13.13
C GLU A 218 -3.73 -0.93 13.19
N VAL A 219 -4.57 -1.02 12.14
CA VAL A 219 -5.89 -0.39 12.06
C VAL A 219 -6.91 -1.46 11.70
N SER A 220 -7.94 -1.58 12.54
CA SER A 220 -9.03 -2.53 12.35
C SER A 220 -10.15 -1.90 11.51
N ALA A 221 -10.47 -2.52 10.38
CA ALA A 221 -11.71 -2.28 9.68
C ALA A 221 -12.69 -3.35 10.15
N ASN A 222 -13.61 -2.98 11.05
CA ASN A 222 -14.51 -3.91 11.71
C ASN A 222 -15.54 -4.47 10.72
N PHE A 223 -15.15 -5.48 9.94
CA PHE A 223 -16.03 -6.20 9.01
C PHE A 223 -16.67 -7.38 9.73
N ARG A 224 -17.73 -7.13 10.51
CA ARG A 224 -18.62 -8.21 10.95
C ARG A 224 -19.58 -8.51 9.79
N TYR A 225 -19.29 -9.57 9.04
CA TYR A 225 -20.21 -10.15 8.06
C TYR A 225 -21.30 -10.97 8.75
#